data_AF-A0A3B9AJ92-F1
#
_entry.id   AF-A0A3B9AJ92-F1
#
_cell.length_a   1.000
_cell.length_b   1.000
_cell.length_c   1.000
_cell.angle_alpha   90.00
_cell.angle_beta   90.00
_cell.angle_gamma   90.00
#
_symmetry.space_group_name_H-M   'P 1'
#
loop_
_entity.id
_entity.type
_entity.pdbx_description
1 polymer ?
#
loop_
_entity_poly.entity_id
_entity_poly.type
_entity_poly.pdbx_seq_one_letter_code
_entity_poly.pdbx_strand_id
1 'polypeptide(L)'
;GHRGCRLGITYPEITEMQARAIIEAALNMQAKGIKVMAEIMVPLVGTVREFNAQAEVIRRTAEEVFAERGEKIHYLIGTMIETPRSALIADSIGAQAEFFSFGTNDLTQMTLGFSRDDAGKFLPDYLKKGMYERDPFQSIDQKGVGLLVEMAVQKGRSVRKDIEVGVCGEHGGDP
;
A
#
# COMPACT_ATOMS: atom_id res chain seq x y z
N GLY A 1 14.99 0.79 5.24
CA GLY A 1 15.97 -0.27 4.97
C GLY A 1 15.51 -1.18 3.85
N HIS A 2 16.01 -2.42 3.84
CA HIS A 2 15.71 -3.46 2.86
C HIS A 2 14.48 -4.27 3.29
N ARG A 3 13.29 -3.78 2.93
CA ARG A 3 11.97 -4.39 3.20
C ARG A 3 10.97 -3.96 2.12
N GLY A 4 9.75 -4.52 2.16
CA GLY A 4 8.66 -4.20 1.23
C GLY A 4 9.04 -4.50 -0.22
N CYS A 5 8.62 -3.65 -1.17
CA CYS A 5 8.92 -3.84 -2.58
C CYS A 5 10.42 -3.97 -2.87
N ARG A 6 11.29 -3.34 -2.07
CA ARG A 6 12.75 -3.42 -2.26
C ARG A 6 13.27 -4.84 -2.08
N LEU A 7 12.70 -5.58 -1.12
CA LEU A 7 13.06 -6.99 -0.88
C LEU A 7 12.54 -7.85 -2.03
N GLY A 8 11.28 -7.68 -2.43
CA GLY A 8 10.70 -8.41 -3.56
C GLY A 8 11.32 -8.07 -4.91
N ILE A 9 11.98 -6.92 -5.07
CA ILE A 9 12.73 -6.57 -6.29
C ILE A 9 14.08 -7.29 -6.32
N THR A 10 14.76 -7.39 -5.18
CA THR A 10 16.07 -8.07 -5.11
C THR A 10 15.95 -9.60 -5.02
N TYR A 11 14.81 -10.08 -4.52
CA TYR A 11 14.47 -11.50 -4.37
C TYR A 11 13.06 -11.76 -4.93
N PRO A 12 12.88 -11.73 -6.26
CA PRO A 12 11.58 -11.86 -6.91
C PRO A 12 10.86 -13.16 -6.56
N GLU A 13 11.60 -14.23 -6.23
CA GLU A 13 11.05 -15.52 -5.81
C GLU A 13 10.11 -15.42 -4.60
N ILE A 14 10.27 -14.40 -3.75
CA ILE A 14 9.37 -14.13 -2.61
C ILE A 14 8.00 -13.65 -3.14
N THR A 15 8.01 -12.68 -4.05
CA THR A 15 6.79 -12.14 -4.66
C THR A 15 6.11 -13.19 -5.53
N GLU A 16 6.88 -13.99 -6.27
CA GLU A 16 6.37 -15.13 -7.06
C GLU A 16 5.65 -16.14 -6.15
N MET A 17 6.30 -16.58 -5.06
CA MET A 17 5.71 -17.53 -4.13
C MET A 17 4.40 -17.00 -3.52
N GLN A 18 4.38 -15.74 -3.07
CA GLN A 18 3.19 -15.13 -2.48
C GLN A 18 2.06 -14.95 -3.50
N ALA A 19 2.36 -14.47 -4.71
CA ALA A 19 1.38 -14.29 -5.78
C ALA A 19 0.76 -15.64 -6.18
N ARG A 20 1.60 -16.66 -6.40
CA ARG A 20 1.13 -18.02 -6.70
C ARG A 20 0.19 -18.54 -5.62
N ALA A 21 0.58 -18.44 -4.34
CA ALA A 21 -0.24 -18.91 -3.23
C ALA A 21 -1.61 -18.21 -3.17
N ILE A 22 -1.66 -16.88 -3.39
CA ILE A 22 -2.91 -16.11 -3.41
C ILE A 22 -3.81 -16.57 -4.56
N ILE A 23 -3.27 -16.68 -5.77
CA ILE A 23 -4.03 -17.04 -6.98
C ILE A 23 -4.53 -18.49 -6.90
N GLU A 24 -3.69 -19.43 -6.49
CA GLU A 24 -4.08 -20.84 -6.31
C GLU A 24 -5.17 -21.00 -5.24
N ALA A 25 -5.05 -20.29 -4.11
CA ALA A 25 -6.06 -20.32 -3.07
C ALA A 25 -7.40 -19.76 -3.56
N ALA A 26 -7.37 -18.66 -4.31
CA ALA A 26 -8.57 -18.06 -4.88
C ALA A 26 -9.26 -18.97 -5.92
N LEU A 27 -8.51 -19.61 -6.81
CA LEU A 27 -9.02 -20.63 -7.73
C LEU A 27 -9.63 -21.82 -6.97
N ASN A 28 -8.97 -22.30 -5.92
CA ASN A 28 -9.49 -23.39 -5.10
C ASN A 28 -10.84 -23.07 -4.45
N MET A 29 -11.07 -21.82 -4.05
CA MET A 29 -12.36 -21.40 -3.50
C MET A 29 -13.39 -21.18 -4.60
N GLN A 30 -13.00 -20.68 -5.77
CA GLN A 30 -13.89 -20.55 -6.91
C GLN A 30 -14.42 -21.91 -7.39
N ALA A 31 -13.58 -22.95 -7.41
CA ALA A 31 -13.99 -24.32 -7.71
C ALA A 31 -15.02 -24.88 -6.70
N LYS A 32 -15.09 -24.30 -5.49
CA LYS A 32 -16.12 -24.61 -4.48
C LYS A 32 -17.38 -23.73 -4.61
N GLY A 33 -17.49 -22.95 -5.69
CA GLY A 33 -18.61 -22.04 -5.93
C GLY A 33 -18.55 -20.73 -5.13
N ILE A 34 -17.42 -20.42 -4.48
CA ILE A 34 -17.25 -19.18 -3.72
C ILE A 34 -16.69 -18.11 -4.66
N LYS A 35 -17.40 -17.00 -4.83
CA LYS A 35 -16.90 -15.85 -5.58
C LYS A 35 -15.78 -15.17 -4.80
N VAL A 36 -14.56 -15.20 -5.33
CA VAL A 36 -13.38 -14.52 -4.76
C VAL A 36 -13.06 -13.27 -5.58
N MET A 37 -12.72 -12.19 -4.89
CA MET A 37 -12.12 -10.98 -5.48
C MET A 37 -10.79 -10.76 -4.76
N ALA A 38 -9.69 -11.09 -5.42
CA ALA A 38 -8.36 -10.98 -4.83
C ALA A 38 -7.76 -9.59 -5.11
N GLU A 39 -7.20 -8.96 -4.09
CA GLU A 39 -6.49 -7.69 -4.19
C GLU A 39 -5.07 -7.89 -3.68
N ILE A 40 -4.07 -7.69 -4.55
CA ILE A 40 -2.66 -7.85 -4.23
C ILE A 40 -2.03 -6.48 -4.13
N MET A 41 -1.53 -6.14 -2.94
CA MET A 41 -1.00 -4.81 -2.65
C MET A 41 0.53 -4.82 -2.52
N VAL A 42 1.20 -3.94 -3.26
CA VAL A 42 2.65 -3.75 -3.19
C VAL A 42 3.01 -2.69 -2.13
N PRO A 43 3.79 -3.04 -1.07
CA PRO A 43 4.16 -2.12 0.00
C PRO A 43 5.42 -1.30 -0.31
N LEU A 44 5.58 -0.16 0.36
CA LEU A 44 6.74 0.73 0.40
C LEU A 44 7.21 1.25 -0.96
N VAL A 45 6.30 1.34 -1.91
CA VAL A 45 6.56 1.96 -3.21
C VAL A 45 6.92 3.43 -3.01
N GLY A 46 8.03 3.85 -3.61
CA GLY A 46 8.43 5.26 -3.72
C GLY A 46 8.44 5.77 -5.16
N THR A 47 8.43 4.88 -6.15
CA THR A 47 8.50 5.17 -7.59
C THR A 47 7.55 4.28 -8.37
N VAL A 48 7.03 4.77 -9.52
CA VAL A 48 6.24 3.93 -10.43
C VAL A 48 7.04 2.72 -10.96
N ARG A 49 8.37 2.84 -11.06
CA ARG A 49 9.23 1.73 -11.52
C ARG A 49 9.29 0.59 -10.50
N GLU A 50 9.36 0.89 -9.21
CA GLU A 50 9.29 -0.13 -8.15
C GLU A 50 7.94 -0.85 -8.18
N PHE A 51 6.84 -0.11 -8.35
CA PHE A 51 5.52 -0.70 -8.50
C PHE A 51 5.44 -1.62 -9.73
N ASN A 52 5.87 -1.12 -10.89
CA ASN A 52 5.81 -1.87 -12.14
C ASN A 52 6.62 -3.16 -12.08
N ALA A 53 7.82 -3.13 -11.49
CA ALA A 53 8.66 -4.31 -11.35
C ALA A 53 7.96 -5.42 -10.53
N GLN A 54 7.28 -5.06 -9.45
CA GLN A 54 6.51 -6.02 -8.65
C GLN A 54 5.25 -6.49 -9.37
N ALA A 55 4.51 -5.56 -9.98
CA ALA A 55 3.28 -5.88 -10.70
C ALA A 55 3.55 -6.80 -11.91
N GLU A 56 4.68 -6.67 -12.58
CA GLU A 56 5.12 -7.58 -13.65
C GLU A 56 5.32 -9.00 -13.14
N VAL A 57 6.04 -9.18 -12.02
CA VAL A 57 6.24 -10.48 -11.38
C VAL A 57 4.89 -11.11 -11.01
N ILE A 58 4.01 -10.35 -10.35
CA ILE A 58 2.68 -10.81 -9.95
C ILE A 58 1.86 -11.26 -11.17
N ARG A 59 1.80 -10.45 -12.24
CA ARG A 59 1.04 -10.78 -13.46
C ARG A 59 1.58 -12.02 -14.16
N ARG A 60 2.90 -12.12 -14.31
CA ARG A 60 3.54 -13.29 -14.93
C ARG A 60 3.21 -14.56 -14.14
N THR A 61 3.36 -14.54 -12.82
CA THR A 61 3.04 -15.69 -11.97
C THR A 61 1.55 -16.06 -12.04
N ALA A 62 0.66 -15.08 -12.07
CA ALA A 62 -0.78 -15.35 -12.22
C ALA A 62 -1.09 -16.04 -13.55
N GLU A 63 -0.52 -15.59 -14.67
CA GLU A 63 -0.72 -16.24 -15.98
C GLU A 63 -0.12 -17.64 -16.05
N GLU A 64 1.01 -17.91 -15.39
CA GLU A 64 1.56 -19.26 -15.24
C GLU A 64 0.58 -20.20 -14.52
N VAL A 65 0.06 -19.76 -13.36
CA VAL A 65 -0.94 -20.53 -12.60
C VAL A 65 -2.22 -20.75 -13.43
N PHE A 66 -2.68 -19.73 -14.16
CA PHE A 66 -3.85 -19.86 -15.04
C PHE A 66 -3.62 -20.87 -16.16
N ALA A 67 -2.43 -20.89 -16.77
CA ALA A 67 -2.07 -21.86 -17.79
C ALA A 67 -2.01 -23.29 -17.24
N GLU A 68 -1.46 -23.47 -16.05
CA GLU A 68 -1.38 -24.78 -15.36
C GLU A 68 -2.75 -25.32 -14.96
N ARG A 69 -3.66 -24.43 -14.51
CA ARG A 69 -4.98 -24.80 -13.98
C ARG A 69 -6.08 -24.83 -15.04
N GLY A 70 -5.90 -24.16 -16.17
CA GLY A 70 -6.93 -24.01 -17.20
C GLY A 70 -8.12 -23.14 -16.77
N GLU A 71 -7.96 -22.34 -15.70
CA GLU A 71 -8.98 -21.49 -15.10
C GLU A 71 -8.44 -20.08 -14.86
N LYS A 72 -9.32 -19.08 -14.77
CA LYS A 72 -8.94 -17.68 -14.50
C LYS A 72 -9.81 -17.07 -13.41
N ILE A 73 -9.19 -16.21 -12.60
CA ILE A 73 -9.90 -15.32 -11.66
C ILE A 73 -9.63 -13.86 -12.02
N HIS A 74 -10.58 -13.01 -11.66
CA HIS A 74 -10.32 -11.58 -11.61
C HIS A 74 -9.58 -11.23 -10.31
N TYR A 75 -8.55 -10.39 -10.42
CA TYR A 75 -7.81 -9.85 -9.31
C TYR A 75 -7.32 -8.44 -9.66
N LEU A 76 -7.04 -7.64 -8.64
CA LEU A 76 -6.52 -6.28 -8.78
C LEU A 76 -5.10 -6.21 -8.20
N ILE A 77 -4.26 -5.35 -8.78
CA ILE A 77 -2.95 -4.99 -8.24
C ILE A 77 -2.96 -3.51 -7.87
N GLY A 78 -2.78 -3.24 -6.57
CA GLY A 78 -2.71 -1.89 -6.03
C GLY A 78 -1.44 -1.69 -5.21
N THR A 79 -1.36 -0.55 -4.56
CA THR A 79 -0.19 -0.22 -3.76
C THR A 79 -0.52 0.53 -2.49
N MET A 80 0.33 0.35 -1.49
CA MET A 80 0.28 1.17 -0.30
C MET A 80 0.89 2.55 -0.57
N ILE A 81 0.15 3.61 -0.28
CA ILE A 81 0.65 4.98 -0.25
C ILE A 81 1.12 5.28 1.17
N GLU A 82 2.36 4.88 1.45
CA GLU A 82 3.00 4.96 2.77
C GLU A 82 4.37 5.64 2.77
N THR A 83 4.80 6.15 1.60
CA THR A 83 6.00 6.99 1.52
C THR A 83 5.59 8.40 1.07
N PRO A 84 6.22 9.47 1.59
CA PRO A 84 5.90 10.82 1.14
C PRO A 84 6.08 10.97 -0.38
N ARG A 85 7.08 10.29 -0.96
CA ARG A 85 7.33 10.31 -2.40
C ARG A 85 6.20 9.69 -3.19
N SER A 86 5.59 8.58 -2.76
CA SER A 86 4.47 7.98 -3.49
C SER A 86 3.24 8.89 -3.51
N ALA A 87 3.00 9.66 -2.45
CA ALA A 87 1.96 10.69 -2.45
C ALA A 87 2.23 11.81 -3.47
N LEU A 88 3.47 12.33 -3.53
CA LEU A 88 3.86 13.43 -4.42
C LEU A 88 3.72 13.08 -5.92
N ILE A 89 3.93 11.81 -6.28
CA ILE A 89 3.86 11.30 -7.66
C ILE A 89 2.73 10.28 -7.87
N ALA A 90 1.65 10.41 -7.10
CA ALA A 90 0.53 9.47 -7.12
C ALA A 90 -0.19 9.40 -8.48
N ASP A 91 -0.05 10.40 -9.34
CA ASP A 91 -0.52 10.38 -10.74
C ASP A 91 0.24 9.33 -11.56
N SER A 92 1.57 9.29 -11.44
CA SER A 92 2.39 8.31 -12.14
C SER A 92 2.08 6.88 -11.68
N ILE A 93 1.84 6.71 -10.37
CA ILE A 93 1.52 5.42 -9.77
C ILE A 93 0.08 5.01 -10.09
N GLY A 94 -0.89 5.93 -9.98
CA GLY A 94 -2.33 5.67 -10.21
C GLY A 94 -2.67 5.33 -11.67
N ALA A 95 -1.82 5.71 -12.61
CA ALA A 95 -1.91 5.25 -14.00
C ALA A 95 -1.66 3.73 -14.14
N GLN A 96 -0.99 3.10 -13.18
CA GLN A 96 -0.60 1.69 -13.19
C GLN A 96 -1.32 0.86 -12.13
N ALA A 97 -1.47 1.41 -10.92
CA ALA A 97 -2.16 0.77 -9.80
C ALA A 97 -3.68 0.88 -9.94
N GLU A 98 -4.39 -0.15 -9.48
CA GLU A 98 -5.85 -0.24 -9.57
C GLU A 98 -6.56 0.28 -8.31
N PHE A 99 -5.85 0.31 -7.18
CA PHE A 99 -6.29 0.89 -5.92
C PHE A 99 -5.12 1.44 -5.11
N PHE A 100 -5.43 2.36 -4.19
CA PHE A 100 -4.52 2.86 -3.16
C PHE A 100 -5.01 2.45 -1.77
N SER A 101 -4.07 2.05 -0.91
CA SER A 101 -4.32 1.97 0.53
C SER A 101 -3.32 2.86 1.27
N PHE A 102 -3.80 3.80 2.08
CA PHE A 102 -2.91 4.65 2.86
C PHE A 102 -2.39 3.90 4.08
N GLY A 103 -1.09 3.58 4.07
CA GLY A 103 -0.35 3.12 5.24
C GLY A 103 0.04 4.31 6.10
N THR A 104 -0.92 4.90 6.79
CA THR A 104 -0.76 6.17 7.51
C THR A 104 0.25 6.08 8.65
N ASN A 105 0.49 4.91 9.22
CA ASN A 105 1.54 4.73 10.24
C ASN A 105 2.94 5.05 9.66
N ASP A 106 3.34 4.34 8.60
CA ASP A 106 4.63 4.57 7.93
C ASP A 106 4.67 5.97 7.28
N LEU A 107 3.55 6.46 6.73
CA LEU A 107 3.46 7.81 6.17
C LEU A 107 3.69 8.89 7.24
N THR A 108 3.07 8.77 8.42
CA THR A 108 3.31 9.66 9.57
C THR A 108 4.76 9.60 10.01
N GLN A 109 5.33 8.40 10.16
CA GLN A 109 6.75 8.24 10.53
C GLN A 109 7.67 9.00 9.59
N MET A 110 7.50 8.82 8.28
CA MET A 110 8.36 9.45 7.28
C MET A 110 8.10 10.95 7.12
N THR A 111 6.86 11.41 7.31
CA THR A 111 6.49 12.83 7.19
C THR A 111 7.00 13.64 8.37
N LEU A 112 6.87 13.11 9.60
CA LEU A 112 7.30 13.79 10.82
C LEU A 112 8.77 13.50 11.18
N GLY A 113 9.40 12.52 10.52
CA GLY A 113 10.76 12.06 10.86
C GLY A 113 10.80 11.30 12.19
N PHE A 114 9.70 10.64 12.55
CA PHE A 114 9.57 9.92 13.82
C PHE A 114 9.79 8.42 13.63
N SER A 115 10.73 7.87 14.39
CA SER A 115 10.80 6.43 14.62
C SER A 115 9.71 6.05 15.62
N ARG A 116 8.75 5.21 15.23
CA ARG A 116 7.64 4.79 16.11
C ARG A 116 8.16 4.07 17.36
N ASP A 117 9.20 3.27 17.20
CA ASP A 117 9.84 2.54 18.30
C ASP A 117 10.56 3.47 19.30
N ASP A 118 10.93 4.67 18.87
CA ASP A 118 11.64 5.65 19.70
C ASP A 118 10.77 6.84 20.16
N ALA A 119 9.63 7.07 19.49
CA ALA A 119 8.78 8.24 19.73
C ALA A 119 8.29 8.32 21.19
N GLY A 120 8.03 7.17 21.82
CA GLY A 120 7.59 7.10 23.21
C GLY A 120 8.56 7.75 24.22
N LYS A 121 9.83 7.96 23.86
CA LYS A 121 10.85 8.59 24.72
C LYS A 121 10.67 10.11 24.84
N PHE A 122 10.02 10.77 23.88
CA PHE A 122 9.88 12.24 23.87
C PHE A 122 8.46 12.73 23.62
N LEU A 123 7.63 11.94 22.95
CA LEU A 123 6.28 12.35 22.53
C LEU A 123 5.37 12.77 23.70
N PRO A 124 5.38 12.08 24.87
CA PRO A 124 4.61 12.55 26.03
C PRO A 124 4.98 13.97 26.49
N ASP A 125 6.26 14.35 26.40
CA ASP A 125 6.71 15.70 26.76
C ASP A 125 6.36 16.72 25.68
N TYR A 126 6.36 16.33 24.41
CA TYR A 126 5.88 17.17 23.31
C TYR A 126 4.39 17.51 23.47
N LEU A 127 3.56 16.53 23.84
CA LEU A 127 2.14 16.74 24.11
C LEU A 127 1.92 17.67 25.31
N LYS A 128 2.62 17.43 26.43
CA LYS A 128 2.55 18.31 27.61
C LYS A 128 2.98 19.74 27.32
N LYS A 129 3.94 19.94 26.42
CA LYS A 129 4.44 21.26 26.01
C LYS A 129 3.63 21.89 24.87
N GLY A 130 2.59 21.21 24.36
CA GLY A 130 1.74 21.71 23.29
C GLY A 130 2.42 21.77 21.92
N MET A 131 3.48 20.97 21.68
CA MET A 131 4.09 20.85 20.36
C MET A 131 3.17 20.14 19.37
N TYR A 132 2.36 19.22 19.88
CA TYR A 132 1.24 18.58 19.18
C TYR A 132 0.02 18.57 20.10
N GLU A 133 -1.17 18.69 19.52
CA GLU A 133 -2.44 18.62 20.27
C GLU A 133 -2.81 17.18 20.63
N ARG A 134 -2.44 16.23 19.75
CA ARG A 134 -2.71 14.80 19.88
C ARG A 134 -1.49 13.99 19.43
N ASP A 135 -1.42 12.74 19.85
CA ASP A 135 -0.43 11.80 19.34
C ASP A 135 -0.69 11.58 17.83
N PRO A 136 0.24 11.96 16.94
CA PRO A 136 0.05 11.86 15.50
C PRO A 136 0.02 10.42 14.97
N PHE A 137 0.32 9.41 15.80
CA PHE A 137 0.15 7.98 15.48
C PHE A 137 -1.21 7.43 15.90
N GLN A 138 -1.96 8.16 16.73
CA GLN A 138 -3.34 7.80 17.11
C GLN A 138 -4.34 8.58 16.28
N SER A 139 -4.13 9.89 16.12
CA SER A 139 -5.01 10.79 15.38
C SER A 139 -4.21 11.47 14.26
N ILE A 140 -4.75 11.42 13.05
CA ILE A 140 -4.00 11.82 11.85
C ILE A 140 -3.64 13.31 11.92
N ASP A 141 -2.37 13.64 11.66
CA ASP A 141 -1.95 15.03 11.48
C ASP A 141 -2.53 15.57 10.16
N GLN A 142 -3.67 16.25 10.24
CA GLN A 142 -4.36 16.79 9.07
C GLN A 142 -3.56 17.89 8.36
N LYS A 143 -2.66 18.59 9.06
CA LYS A 143 -1.92 19.75 8.52
C LYS A 143 -0.60 19.37 7.85
N GLY A 144 -0.10 18.16 8.06
CA GLY A 144 1.06 17.62 7.35
C GLY A 144 0.72 16.34 6.60
N VAL A 145 0.51 15.24 7.33
CA VAL A 145 0.22 13.92 6.74
C VAL A 145 -1.08 13.94 5.92
N GLY A 146 -2.11 14.62 6.41
CA GLY A 146 -3.39 14.77 5.73
C GLY A 146 -3.27 15.46 4.37
N LEU A 147 -2.35 16.43 4.22
CA LEU A 147 -2.10 17.09 2.93
C LEU A 147 -1.48 16.12 1.91
N LEU A 148 -0.63 15.19 2.36
CA LEU A 148 -0.09 14.14 1.49
C LEU A 148 -1.18 13.16 1.06
N VAL A 149 -2.07 12.78 1.98
CA VAL A 149 -3.23 11.94 1.68
C VAL A 149 -4.13 12.62 0.65
N GLU A 150 -4.53 13.87 0.89
CA GLU A 150 -5.38 14.64 -0.02
C GLU A 150 -4.74 14.76 -1.42
N MET A 151 -3.47 15.15 -1.47
CA MET A 151 -2.73 15.27 -2.73
C MET A 151 -2.67 13.96 -3.50
N ALA A 152 -2.40 12.84 -2.81
CA ALA A 152 -2.32 11.53 -3.42
C ALA A 152 -3.66 11.09 -4.02
N VAL A 153 -4.77 11.34 -3.31
CA VAL A 153 -6.13 11.06 -3.82
C VAL A 153 -6.43 11.89 -5.05
N GLN A 154 -6.17 13.20 -5.00
CA GLN A 154 -6.42 14.10 -6.13
C GLN A 154 -5.62 13.70 -7.37
N LYS A 155 -4.31 13.42 -7.20
CA LYS A 155 -3.42 12.99 -8.29
C LYS A 155 -3.76 11.60 -8.82
N GLY A 156 -4.10 10.64 -7.96
CA GLY A 156 -4.54 9.31 -8.39
C GLY A 156 -5.82 9.39 -9.22
N ARG A 157 -6.82 10.15 -8.72
CA ARG A 157 -8.10 10.32 -9.41
C ARG A 157 -8.02 11.13 -10.70
N SER A 158 -7.00 11.98 -10.88
CA SER A 158 -6.83 12.73 -12.12
C SER A 158 -6.44 11.84 -13.32
N VAL A 159 -5.80 10.69 -13.06
CA VAL A 159 -5.42 9.72 -14.09
C VAL A 159 -6.31 8.48 -14.12
N ARG A 160 -6.94 8.14 -13.00
CA ARG A 160 -7.89 7.03 -12.85
C ARG A 160 -9.05 7.48 -11.96
N LYS A 161 -10.10 8.02 -12.60
CA LYS A 161 -11.24 8.68 -11.93
C LYS A 161 -11.86 7.84 -10.81
N ASP A 162 -12.00 6.54 -11.05
CA ASP A 162 -12.65 5.59 -10.16
C ASP A 162 -11.63 4.72 -9.39
N ILE A 163 -10.41 5.22 -9.20
CA ILE A 163 -9.41 4.50 -8.37
C ILE A 163 -9.97 4.33 -6.96
N GLU A 164 -9.99 3.08 -6.49
CA GLU A 164 -10.39 2.78 -5.13
C GLU A 164 -9.32 3.28 -4.17
N VAL A 165 -9.77 3.88 -3.07
CA VAL A 165 -8.88 4.49 -2.07
C VAL A 165 -9.37 4.07 -0.70
N GLY A 166 -8.51 3.38 0.04
CA GLY A 166 -8.72 3.00 1.43
C GLY A 166 -7.63 3.55 2.35
N VAL A 167 -7.84 3.36 3.65
CA VAL A 167 -6.83 3.60 4.69
C VAL A 167 -6.69 2.33 5.52
N CYS A 168 -5.46 1.99 5.90
CA CYS A 168 -5.17 0.89 6.81
C CYS A 168 -4.32 1.39 7.98
N GLY A 169 -4.44 0.74 9.13
CA GLY A 169 -3.72 1.10 10.35
C GLY A 169 -4.61 1.78 11.38
N GLU A 170 -3.98 2.34 12.41
CA GLU A 170 -4.66 2.82 13.63
C GLU A 170 -5.61 3.97 13.35
N HIS A 171 -5.21 4.90 12.48
CA HIS A 171 -6.03 6.06 12.11
C HIS A 171 -7.36 5.68 11.43
N GLY A 172 -7.46 4.48 10.84
CA GLY A 172 -8.70 4.04 10.19
C GLY A 172 -9.87 3.80 11.17
N GLY A 173 -9.58 3.72 12.48
CA GLY A 173 -10.56 3.58 13.55
C GLY A 173 -10.68 4.79 14.47
N ASP A 174 -9.96 5.89 14.20
CA ASP A 174 -10.03 7.14 14.98
C ASP A 174 -11.14 8.05 14.40
N PRO A 175 -12.20 8.40 15.17
CA PRO A 175 -13.32 9.25 14.71
C PRO A 175 -12.94 10.71 14.43
#